data_AF-A0AA92S5S5-F1
#
_entry.id   AF-A0AA92S5S5-F1
#
_cell.length_a   1.000
_cell.length_b   1.000
_cell.length_c   1.000
_cell.angle_alpha   90.00
_cell.angle_beta   90.00
_cell.angle_gamma   90.00
#
_symmetry.space_group_name_H-M   'P 1'
#
loop_
_entity.id
_entity.type
_entity.pdbx_description
1 polymer ?
#
loop_
_entity_poly.entity_id
_entity_poly.type
_entity_poly.pdbx_seq_one_letter_code
_entity_poly.pdbx_strand_id
1 'polypeptide(L)'
;MRATFVVLTLAFALTVTGCSKQSGTETKQKAEPEPLCMPVPVRHYQWEERARSITANVKGIDKIVVMQIDKELDVAIQVTNFNRFKLESIQKEVGKKLKEAFPDANIHVTADKRLIKDLQKLSEERWPTDVKEACQKKKSLKAIEKKMKG
;
A
#
# COMPACT_ATOMS: atom_id res chain seq x y z
N MET A 1 20.52 -2.53 62.30
CA MET A 1 20.28 -2.52 60.83
C MET A 1 18.82 -2.20 60.53
N ARG A 2 18.33 -0.97 60.76
CA ARG A 2 16.93 -0.59 60.43
C ARG A 2 16.74 0.90 60.07
N ALA A 3 17.82 1.69 59.95
CA ALA A 3 17.70 3.14 59.76
C ALA A 3 18.43 3.68 58.52
N THR A 4 19.15 2.85 57.77
CA THR A 4 19.84 3.27 56.53
C THR A 4 19.04 2.98 55.25
N PHE A 5 17.99 2.16 55.32
CA PHE A 5 17.16 1.81 54.16
C PHE A 5 15.99 2.78 53.88
N VAL A 6 15.70 3.70 54.82
CA VAL A 6 14.58 4.65 54.67
C VAL A 6 14.99 5.93 53.93
N VAL A 7 16.30 6.19 53.82
CA VAL A 7 16.82 7.42 53.18
C VAL A 7 17.00 7.26 51.67
N LEU A 8 17.09 6.03 51.14
CA LEU A 8 17.30 5.79 49.70
C LEU A 8 16.00 5.63 48.90
N THR A 9 14.84 5.54 49.55
CA THR A 9 13.52 5.39 48.90
C THR A 9 12.72 6.69 48.80
N LEU A 10 13.24 7.81 49.32
CA LEU A 10 12.57 9.13 49.28
C LEU A 10 13.05 10.03 48.12
N ALA A 11 14.03 9.56 47.32
CA ALA A 11 14.62 10.31 46.21
C ALA A 11 14.09 9.91 44.81
N PHE A 12 13.02 9.11 44.72
CA PHE A 12 12.44 8.64 43.46
C PHE A 12 10.97 9.11 43.26
N ALA A 13 10.59 10.25 43.83
CA ALA A 13 9.21 10.75 43.81
C ALA A 13 9.01 12.03 42.95
N LEU A 14 9.96 12.38 42.07
CA LEU A 14 9.87 13.57 41.24
C LEU A 14 10.37 13.27 39.82
N THR A 15 9.50 12.79 38.92
CA THR A 15 9.62 12.98 37.44
C THR A 15 8.46 12.35 36.65
N VAL A 16 7.21 12.42 37.13
CA VAL A 16 6.06 12.17 36.23
C VAL A 16 4.96 13.20 36.44
N THR A 17 5.23 14.44 36.06
CA THR A 17 4.17 15.37 35.61
C THR A 17 3.98 15.16 34.12
N GLY A 18 3.27 14.10 33.77
CA GLY A 18 2.71 13.92 32.44
C GLY A 18 1.67 15.02 32.19
N CYS A 19 1.98 15.92 31.27
CA CYS A 19 1.06 16.97 30.83
C CYS A 19 -0.11 16.31 30.08
N SER A 20 -1.23 16.08 30.77
CA SER A 20 -2.49 15.75 30.13
C SER A 20 -3.04 17.02 29.48
N LYS A 21 -2.79 17.18 28.18
CA LYS A 21 -3.46 18.20 27.37
C LYS A 21 -4.88 17.70 27.08
N GLN A 22 -5.77 17.93 28.05
CA GLN A 22 -7.19 17.99 27.81
C GLN A 22 -7.48 19.29 27.08
N SER A 23 -7.71 19.21 25.77
CA SER A 23 -8.29 20.30 25.00
C SER A 23 -8.95 19.76 23.73
N GLY A 24 -10.27 19.73 23.75
CA GLY A 24 -11.03 20.27 22.64
C GLY A 24 -11.45 19.31 21.54
N THR A 25 -12.78 19.18 21.46
CA THR A 25 -13.56 19.11 20.23
C THR A 25 -13.65 17.74 19.57
N GLU A 26 -14.62 16.95 20.04
CA GLU A 26 -15.50 16.20 19.14
C GLU A 26 -16.28 17.21 18.26
N THR A 27 -15.58 17.89 17.35
CA THR A 27 -16.23 18.36 16.15
C THR A 27 -16.38 17.11 15.31
N LYS A 28 -17.60 16.58 15.20
CA LYS A 28 -18.00 15.94 13.95
C LYS A 28 -17.78 16.97 12.85
N GLN A 29 -16.55 17.01 12.32
CA GLN A 29 -16.28 17.68 11.07
C GLN A 29 -17.19 17.01 10.07
N LYS A 30 -18.26 17.72 9.73
CA LYS A 30 -19.07 17.48 8.56
C LYS A 30 -18.06 17.55 7.41
N ALA A 31 -17.56 16.39 7.01
CA ALA A 31 -16.62 16.27 5.92
C ALA A 31 -17.26 16.98 4.73
N GLU A 32 -16.66 18.09 4.34
CA GLU A 32 -16.94 18.76 3.08
C GLU A 32 -16.96 17.67 2.00
N PRO A 33 -17.99 17.60 1.13
CA PRO A 33 -18.09 16.52 0.17
C PRO A 33 -16.83 16.52 -0.69
N GLU A 34 -15.96 15.53 -0.48
CA GLU A 34 -14.75 15.36 -1.30
C GLU A 34 -15.19 15.36 -2.77
N PRO A 35 -14.55 16.17 -3.63
CA PRO A 35 -14.94 16.26 -5.02
C PRO A 35 -14.86 14.86 -5.65
N LEU A 36 -15.97 14.45 -6.28
CA LEU A 36 -16.03 13.18 -6.99
C LEU A 36 -15.01 13.19 -8.13
N CYS A 37 -14.27 12.10 -8.25
CA CYS A 37 -13.36 11.93 -9.37
C CYS A 37 -14.15 11.70 -10.65
N MET A 38 -13.94 12.57 -11.63
CA MET A 38 -14.48 12.42 -12.98
C MET A 38 -13.31 12.21 -13.96
N PRO A 39 -13.37 11.22 -14.87
CA PRO A 39 -14.43 10.21 -15.02
C PRO A 39 -14.46 9.19 -13.86
N VAL A 40 -15.60 8.49 -13.73
CA VAL A 40 -15.78 7.41 -12.74
C VAL A 40 -14.74 6.31 -13.02
N PRO A 41 -13.96 5.88 -12.02
CA PRO A 41 -12.92 4.89 -12.21
C PRO A 41 -13.48 3.52 -12.57
N VAL A 42 -12.83 2.83 -13.51
CA VAL A 42 -13.21 1.49 -13.95
C VAL A 42 -12.09 0.51 -13.62
N ARG A 43 -12.45 -0.61 -12.97
CA ARG A 43 -11.51 -1.73 -12.74
C ARG A 43 -11.60 -2.75 -13.87
N HIS A 44 -10.45 -3.15 -14.41
CA HIS A 44 -10.37 -4.02 -15.57
C HIS A 44 -9.85 -5.43 -15.23
N TYR A 45 -10.70 -6.27 -14.66
CA TYR A 45 -10.36 -7.64 -14.22
C TYR A 45 -9.75 -8.53 -15.32
N GLN A 46 -10.21 -8.41 -16.57
CA GLN A 46 -9.67 -9.18 -17.69
C GLN A 46 -8.19 -8.83 -17.97
N TRP A 47 -7.81 -7.56 -17.79
CA TRP A 47 -6.44 -7.11 -17.95
C TRP A 47 -5.58 -7.54 -16.75
N GLU A 48 -6.15 -7.55 -15.55
CA GLU A 48 -5.48 -8.07 -14.35
C GLU A 48 -5.06 -9.53 -14.51
N GLU A 49 -5.96 -10.39 -14.99
CA GLU A 49 -5.66 -11.81 -15.22
C GLU A 49 -4.61 -12.00 -16.31
N ARG A 50 -4.70 -11.25 -17.41
CA ARG A 50 -3.68 -11.30 -18.47
C ARG A 50 -2.31 -10.87 -17.96
N ALA A 51 -2.23 -9.77 -17.20
CA ALA A 51 -0.99 -9.28 -16.60
C ALA A 51 -0.44 -10.27 -15.57
N ARG A 52 -1.30 -10.94 -14.80
CA ARG A 52 -0.92 -12.02 -13.89
C ARG A 52 -0.29 -13.18 -14.65
N SER A 53 -0.88 -13.65 -15.75
CA SER A 53 -0.32 -14.72 -16.58
C SER A 53 1.04 -14.34 -17.17
N ILE A 54 1.20 -13.11 -17.68
CA ILE A 54 2.48 -12.63 -18.22
C ILE A 54 3.55 -12.61 -17.12
N THR A 55 3.20 -12.09 -15.95
CA THR A 55 4.11 -12.00 -14.79
C THR A 55 4.51 -13.38 -14.28
N ALA A 56 3.59 -14.34 -14.27
CA ALA A 56 3.85 -15.72 -13.83
C ALA A 56 4.87 -16.47 -14.71
N ASN A 57 5.10 -16.02 -15.94
CA ASN A 57 6.12 -16.59 -16.82
C ASN A 57 7.55 -16.11 -16.50
N VAL A 58 7.72 -15.13 -15.60
CA VAL A 58 9.04 -14.68 -15.15
C VAL A 58 9.51 -15.56 -14.00
N LYS A 59 10.69 -16.17 -14.16
CA LYS A 59 11.24 -17.11 -13.17
C LYS A 59 11.60 -16.41 -11.86
N GLY A 60 11.36 -17.11 -10.74
CA GLY A 60 11.76 -16.65 -9.40
C GLY A 60 10.75 -15.76 -8.69
N ILE A 61 9.49 -15.75 -9.16
CA ILE A 61 8.37 -15.07 -8.53
C ILE A 61 7.50 -16.11 -7.81
N ASP A 62 7.27 -15.93 -6.51
CA ASP A 62 6.45 -16.82 -5.67
C ASP A 62 5.01 -16.32 -5.55
N LYS A 63 4.80 -15.01 -5.62
CA LYS A 63 3.48 -14.38 -5.45
C LYS A 63 3.34 -13.18 -6.37
N ILE A 64 2.13 -13.02 -6.89
CA ILE A 64 1.75 -11.95 -7.80
C ILE A 64 0.45 -11.33 -7.30
N VAL A 65 0.43 -10.01 -7.18
CA VAL A 65 -0.77 -9.21 -6.95
C VAL A 65 -0.88 -8.23 -8.08
N VAL A 66 -2.04 -8.18 -8.73
CA VAL A 66 -2.31 -7.27 -9.85
C VAL A 66 -3.59 -6.51 -9.57
N MET A 67 -3.59 -5.22 -9.88
CA MET A 67 -4.79 -4.40 -9.91
C MET A 67 -4.70 -3.43 -11.08
N GLN A 68 -5.79 -3.29 -11.82
CA GLN A 68 -5.88 -2.36 -12.95
C GLN A 68 -7.07 -1.43 -12.76
N ILE A 69 -6.81 -0.14 -12.56
CA ILE A 69 -7.84 0.91 -12.52
C ILE A 69 -7.55 1.90 -13.64
N ASP A 70 -8.50 2.08 -14.55
CA ASP A 70 -8.35 2.88 -15.75
C ASP A 70 -7.09 2.47 -16.53
N LYS A 71 -6.11 3.37 -16.64
CA LYS A 71 -4.82 3.13 -17.31
C LYS A 71 -3.71 2.69 -16.36
N GLU A 72 -3.92 2.71 -15.05
CA GLU A 72 -2.88 2.32 -14.08
C GLU A 72 -2.88 0.79 -13.92
N LEU A 73 -1.75 0.17 -14.27
CA LEU A 73 -1.49 -1.27 -14.10
C LEU A 73 -0.47 -1.47 -12.99
N ASP A 74 -0.95 -1.81 -11.79
CA ASP A 74 -0.12 -2.03 -10.62
C ASP A 74 0.14 -3.51 -10.40
N VAL A 75 1.43 -3.87 -10.39
CA VAL A 75 1.88 -5.25 -10.21
C VAL A 75 2.87 -5.33 -9.05
N ALA A 76 2.50 -6.06 -8.00
CA ALA A 76 3.40 -6.36 -6.89
C ALA A 76 3.85 -7.83 -6.94
N ILE A 77 5.17 -8.04 -6.90
CA ILE A 77 5.80 -9.35 -7.04
C ILE A 77 6.60 -9.73 -5.80
N GLN A 78 6.36 -10.92 -5.25
CA GLN A 78 7.24 -11.50 -4.24
C GLN A 78 8.25 -12.40 -4.93
N VAL A 79 9.54 -12.07 -4.77
CA VAL A 79 10.64 -12.85 -5.32
C VAL A 79 11.09 -13.93 -4.33
N THR A 80 11.40 -15.13 -4.82
CA THR A 80 11.93 -16.24 -4.02
C THR A 80 13.17 -15.81 -3.24
N ASN A 81 13.35 -16.32 -2.02
CA ASN A 81 14.47 -15.92 -1.15
C ASN A 81 15.85 -16.05 -1.83
N PHE A 82 16.09 -17.11 -2.61
CA PHE A 82 17.34 -17.31 -3.35
C PHE A 82 17.53 -16.33 -4.53
N ASN A 83 16.45 -15.72 -5.02
CA ASN A 83 16.45 -14.80 -6.16
C ASN A 83 16.49 -13.32 -5.75
N ARG A 84 16.62 -12.99 -4.46
CA ARG A 84 16.66 -11.59 -3.99
C ARG A 84 17.83 -10.78 -4.58
N PHE A 85 18.95 -11.42 -4.87
CA PHE A 85 20.08 -10.77 -5.57
C PHE A 85 19.75 -10.36 -7.01
N LYS A 86 18.67 -10.91 -7.58
CA LYS A 86 18.15 -10.63 -8.93
C LYS A 86 16.83 -9.85 -8.88
N LEU A 87 16.48 -9.25 -7.75
CA LEU A 87 15.20 -8.58 -7.59
C LEU A 87 15.00 -7.46 -8.63
N GLU A 88 16.03 -6.64 -8.84
CA GLU A 88 15.97 -5.55 -9.82
C GLU A 88 15.83 -6.07 -11.26
N SER A 89 16.55 -7.13 -11.63
CA SER A 89 16.44 -7.70 -12.98
C SER A 89 15.09 -8.37 -13.21
N ILE A 90 14.53 -9.05 -12.20
CA ILE A 90 13.18 -9.62 -12.25
C ILE A 90 12.12 -8.51 -12.41
N GLN A 91 12.22 -7.44 -11.62
CA GLN A 91 11.30 -6.29 -11.76
C GLN A 91 11.38 -5.66 -13.15
N LYS A 92 12.59 -5.46 -13.69
CA LYS A 92 12.80 -4.93 -15.05
C LYS A 92 12.22 -5.86 -16.11
N GLU A 93 12.40 -7.18 -15.97
CA GLU A 93 11.86 -8.16 -16.91
C GLU A 93 10.32 -8.14 -16.90
N VAL A 94 9.70 -8.13 -15.72
CA VAL A 94 8.25 -8.00 -15.56
C VAL A 94 7.75 -6.70 -16.21
N GLY A 95 8.36 -5.56 -15.87
CA GLY A 95 8.00 -4.26 -16.41
C GLY A 95 8.10 -4.20 -17.94
N LYS A 96 9.16 -4.80 -18.52
CA LYS A 96 9.33 -4.89 -19.98
C LYS A 96 8.20 -5.69 -20.64
N LYS A 97 7.95 -6.92 -20.16
CA LYS A 97 6.91 -7.80 -20.72
C LYS A 97 5.51 -7.19 -20.61
N LEU A 98 5.21 -6.50 -19.50
CA LEU A 98 3.94 -5.81 -19.32
C LEU A 98 3.82 -4.59 -20.24
N LYS A 99 4.88 -3.80 -20.41
CA LYS A 99 4.87 -2.66 -21.33
C LYS A 99 4.66 -3.08 -22.79
N GLU A 100 5.21 -4.22 -23.19
CA GLU A 100 4.98 -4.80 -24.52
C GLU A 100 3.53 -5.25 -24.71
N ALA A 101 2.89 -5.81 -23.67
CA ALA A 101 1.52 -6.32 -23.74
C ALA A 101 0.44 -5.25 -23.53
N PHE A 102 0.76 -4.17 -22.83
CA PHE A 102 -0.16 -3.08 -22.45
C PHE A 102 0.48 -1.71 -22.75
N PRO A 103 0.68 -1.37 -24.04
CA PRO A 103 1.42 -0.15 -24.43
C PRO A 103 0.76 1.15 -23.97
N ASP A 104 -0.57 1.14 -23.78
CA ASP A 104 -1.36 2.31 -23.36
C ASP A 104 -1.53 2.44 -21.85
N ALA A 105 -1.03 1.47 -21.08
CA ALA A 105 -1.14 1.45 -19.62
C ALA A 105 0.11 2.05 -18.96
N ASN A 106 -0.12 2.74 -17.84
CA ASN A 106 0.91 3.19 -16.92
C ASN A 106 1.31 2.00 -16.03
N ILE A 107 2.44 1.40 -16.32
CA ILE A 107 2.92 0.20 -15.62
C ILE A 107 3.68 0.60 -14.35
N HIS A 108 3.24 0.10 -13.20
CA HIS A 108 3.97 0.20 -11.93
C HIS A 108 4.30 -1.21 -11.43
N VAL A 109 5.57 -1.45 -11.15
CA VAL A 109 6.04 -2.75 -10.64
C VAL A 109 6.76 -2.54 -9.32
N THR A 110 6.37 -3.27 -8.28
CA THR A 110 7.05 -3.25 -6.99
C THR A 110 7.32 -4.65 -6.46
N ALA A 111 8.37 -4.78 -5.66
CA ALA A 111 8.67 -5.97 -4.87
C ALA A 111 8.81 -5.65 -3.38
N ASP A 112 8.40 -4.44 -2.97
CA ASP A 112 8.40 -4.03 -1.57
C ASP A 112 7.33 -4.81 -0.79
N LYS A 113 7.73 -5.42 0.33
CA LYS A 113 6.85 -6.29 1.13
C LYS A 113 5.66 -5.58 1.74
N ARG A 114 5.79 -4.29 2.08
CA ARG A 114 4.69 -3.48 2.61
C ARG A 114 3.71 -3.16 1.48
N LEU A 115 4.22 -2.73 0.33
CA LEU A 115 3.38 -2.39 -0.82
C LEU A 115 2.66 -3.61 -1.41
N ILE A 116 3.28 -4.80 -1.37
CA ILE A 116 2.59 -6.07 -1.72
C ILE A 116 1.34 -6.28 -0.86
N LYS A 117 1.44 -6.06 0.46
CA LYS A 117 0.31 -6.23 1.38
C LYS A 117 -0.77 -5.16 1.16
N ASP A 118 -0.36 -3.91 0.98
CA ASP A 118 -1.27 -2.79 0.73
C ASP A 118 -2.06 -3.02 -0.57
N LEU A 119 -1.37 -3.39 -1.65
CA LEU A 119 -2.00 -3.69 -2.93
C LEU A 119 -2.89 -4.94 -2.86
N GLN A 120 -2.44 -5.99 -2.15
CA GLN A 120 -3.23 -7.21 -1.98
C GLN A 120 -4.56 -6.90 -1.31
N LYS A 121 -4.52 -6.18 -0.18
CA LYS A 121 -5.72 -5.79 0.56
C LYS A 121 -6.68 -5.01 -0.34
N LEU A 122 -6.16 -4.05 -1.11
CA LEU A 122 -6.99 -3.26 -2.02
C LEU A 122 -7.58 -4.10 -3.16
N SER A 123 -6.82 -5.08 -3.68
CA SER A 123 -7.23 -5.95 -4.80
C SER A 123 -8.30 -6.98 -4.42
N GLU A 124 -8.28 -7.48 -3.19
CA GLU A 124 -9.21 -8.48 -2.66
C GLU A 124 -10.59 -7.88 -2.35
N GLU A 125 -10.65 -6.58 -2.08
CA GLU A 125 -11.91 -5.88 -1.88
C GLU A 125 -12.72 -5.80 -3.18
N ARG A 126 -14.02 -6.07 -3.09
CA ARG A 126 -14.95 -5.94 -4.23
C ARG A 126 -14.92 -4.52 -4.79
N TRP A 127 -14.95 -4.40 -6.12
CA TRP A 127 -15.08 -3.09 -6.76
C TRP A 127 -16.47 -2.50 -6.48
N PRO A 128 -16.55 -1.27 -5.94
CA PRO A 128 -17.82 -0.70 -5.51
C PRO A 128 -18.64 -0.20 -6.69
N THR A 129 -19.96 -0.22 -6.54
CA THR A 129 -20.88 0.43 -7.47
C THR A 129 -21.06 1.91 -7.16
N ASP A 130 -20.80 2.31 -5.91
CA ASP A 130 -20.85 3.71 -5.50
C ASP A 130 -19.63 4.49 -6.05
N VAL A 131 -19.91 5.65 -6.65
CA VAL A 131 -18.89 6.48 -7.30
C VAL A 131 -17.89 7.03 -6.29
N LYS A 132 -18.34 7.44 -5.10
CA LYS A 132 -17.47 8.01 -4.07
C LYS A 132 -16.50 6.94 -3.55
N GLU A 133 -16.99 5.73 -3.30
CA GLU A 133 -16.15 4.60 -2.90
C GLU A 133 -15.14 4.21 -3.99
N ALA A 134 -15.55 4.19 -5.26
CA ALA A 134 -14.65 3.94 -6.39
C ALA A 134 -13.52 4.98 -6.46
N CYS A 135 -13.86 6.26 -6.24
CA CYS A 135 -12.89 7.35 -6.17
C CYS A 135 -11.92 7.21 -4.99
N GLN A 136 -12.43 6.78 -3.82
CA GLN A 136 -11.58 6.53 -2.65
C GLN A 136 -10.60 5.37 -2.91
N LYS A 137 -11.06 4.29 -3.55
CA LYS A 137 -10.18 3.18 -3.93
C LYS A 137 -9.11 3.60 -4.93
N LYS A 138 -9.46 4.39 -5.95
CA LYS A 138 -8.48 4.97 -6.88
C LYS A 138 -7.48 5.87 -6.16
N LYS A 139 -7.91 6.67 -5.18
CA LYS A 139 -7.02 7.50 -4.36
C LYS A 139 -6.07 6.66 -3.51
N SER A 140 -6.56 5.56 -2.94
CA SER A 140 -5.73 4.59 -2.22
C SER A 140 -4.70 3.93 -3.12
N LEU A 141 -5.07 3.54 -4.35
CA LEU A 141 -4.12 3.00 -5.33
C LEU A 141 -3.03 4.02 -5.66
N LYS A 142 -3.40 5.27 -5.95
CA LYS A 142 -2.44 6.37 -6.18
C LYS A 142 -1.48 6.62 -5.02
N ALA A 143 -1.95 6.42 -3.78
CA ALA A 143 -1.09 6.54 -2.61
C ALA A 143 -0.05 5.39 -2.54
N ILE A 144 -0.40 4.20 -3.02
CA ILE A 144 0.53 3.07 -3.17
C ILE A 144 1.52 3.37 -4.31
N GLU A 145 1.05 3.78 -5.50
CA GLU A 145 1.89 4.15 -6.65
C GLU A 145 2.96 5.18 -6.28
N LYS A 146 2.60 6.20 -5.50
CA LYS A 146 3.54 7.23 -5.04
C LYS A 146 4.70 6.64 -4.22
N LYS A 147 4.42 5.60 -3.42
CA LYS A 147 5.45 4.87 -2.65
C LYS A 147 6.25 3.91 -3.51
N MET A 148 5.73 3.44 -4.65
CA MET A 148 6.49 2.59 -5.57
C MET A 148 7.60 3.37 -6.28
N LYS A 149 7.46 4.68 -6.43
CA LYS A 149 8.41 5.57 -7.11
C LYS A 149 9.59 6.02 -6.23
N GLY A 150 9.66 5.61 -4.95
CA GLY A 150 10.66 6.09 -3.98
C GLY A 150 11.01 5.05 -2.93
#